data_AF-A0A937X6F5-F1
#
_entry.id   AF-A0A937X6F5-F1
#
_cell.length_a   1.000
_cell.length_b   1.000
_cell.length_c   1.000
_cell.angle_alpha   90.00
_cell.angle_beta   90.00
_cell.angle_gamma   90.00
#
_symmetry.space_group_name_H-M   'P 1'
#
loop_
_entity.id
_entity.type
_entity.pdbx_description
1 polymer ?
#
loop_
_entity_poly.entity_id
_entity_poly.type
_entity_poly.pdbx_seq_one_letter_code
_entity_poly.pdbx_strand_id
1 'polypeptide(L)' 'LIRAFSNVVREAEERSVTYRQAAWCLGVERVARAFEARGLYP' A
#
# COMPACT_ATOMS: atom_id res chain seq x y z
N LEU A 1 5.12 -3.43 14.35
CA LEU A 1 3.86 -2.66 14.30
C LEU A 1 4.05 -1.18 13.97
N ILE A 2 4.92 -0.46 14.70
CA ILE A 2 5.12 0.99 14.56
C ILE A 2 5.35 1.42 13.11
N ARG A 3 6.28 0.77 12.39
CA ARG A 3 6.59 1.09 10.98
C ARG A 3 5.38 0.96 10.04
N ALA A 4 4.54 -0.06 10.24
CA ALA A 4 3.37 -0.27 9.39
C ALA A 4 2.33 0.84 9.60
N PHE A 5 2.12 1.23 10.87
CA PHE A 5 1.23 2.31 11.23
C PHE A 5 1.72 3.66 10.68
N SER A 6 2.99 4.01 10.86
CA SER A 6 3.56 5.25 10.34
C SER A 6 3.42 5.37 8.83
N ASN A 7 3.55 4.27 8.08
CA ASN A 7 3.34 4.28 6.63
C ASN A 7 1.89 4.61 6.26
N VAL A 8 0.90 4.08 6.99
CA VAL A 8 -0.52 4.36 6.75
C VAL A 8 -0.85 5.82 7.05
N VAL A 9 -0.33 6.36 8.16
CA VAL A 9 -0.53 7.77 8.52
C VAL A 9 0.02 8.69 7.44
N ARG A 10 1.27 8.45 7.01
CA ARG A 10 1.91 9.23 5.95
C ARG A 10 1.13 9.17 4.63
N GLU A 11 0.72 7.97 4.20
CA GLU A 11 -0.05 7.80 2.96
C GLU A 11 -1.42 8.52 3.00
N ALA A 12 -2.06 8.50 4.17
CA ALA A 12 -3.34 9.19 4.38
C ALA A 12 -3.20 10.71 4.31
N GLU A 13 -2.15 11.27 4.90
CA GLU A 13 -1.84 12.70 4.88
C GLU A 13 -1.48 13.16 3.46
N GLU A 14 -0.53 12.48 2.81
CA GLU A 14 -0.05 12.83 1.46
C GLU A 14 -1.18 12.86 0.42
N ARG A 15 -2.16 11.95 0.53
CA ARG A 15 -3.27 11.83 -0.43
C ARG A 15 -4.58 12.40 0.07
N SER A 16 -4.63 12.92 1.30
CA SER A 16 -5.86 13.42 1.94
C SER A 16 -7.00 12.40 1.92
N VAL A 17 -6.71 11.15 2.29
CA VAL A 17 -7.70 10.04 2.34
C VAL A 17 -7.84 9.46 3.74
N THR A 18 -8.87 8.65 3.96
CA THR A 18 -9.05 7.96 5.24
C THR A 18 -7.95 6.92 5.49
N TYR A 19 -7.63 6.62 6.76
CA TYR A 19 -6.66 5.57 7.11
C TYR A 19 -7.02 4.19 6.52
N ARG A 20 -8.33 3.91 6.38
CA ARG A 20 -8.80 2.68 5.73
C ARG A 20 -8.40 2.64 4.25
N GLN A 21 -8.62 3.74 3.53
CA GLN A 21 -8.24 3.84 2.11
C GLN A 21 -6.72 3.79 1.95
N ALA A 22 -5.97 4.53 2.77
CA ALA A 22 -4.51 4.50 2.77
C ALA A 22 -3.94 3.08 3.00
N ALA A 23 -4.51 2.33 3.95
CA ALA A 23 -4.12 0.94 4.18
C ALA A 23 -4.39 0.05 2.94
N TRP A 24 -5.51 0.25 2.25
CA TRP A 24 -5.81 -0.43 1.00
C TRP A 24 -4.83 -0.04 -0.11
N CYS A 25 -4.53 1.24 -0.29
CA CYS A 25 -3.55 1.72 -1.27
C CYS A 25 -2.21 1.02 -1.10
N LEU A 26 -1.66 1.03 0.12
CA LEU A 26 -0.38 0.38 0.42
C LEU A 26 -0.43 -1.14 0.24
N GLY A 27 -1.55 -1.78 0.58
CA GLY A 27 -1.75 -3.21 0.42
C GLY A 27 -1.78 -3.62 -1.05
N VAL A 28 -2.61 -2.96 -1.84
CA VAL A 28 -2.77 -3.23 -3.28
C VAL A 28 -1.47 -2.95 -4.02
N GLU A 29 -0.79 -1.83 -3.74
CA GLU A 29 0.49 -1.48 -4.38
C GLU A 29 1.54 -2.57 -4.19
N ARG A 30 1.66 -3.13 -2.98
CA ARG A 30 2.62 -4.22 -2.70
C ARG A 30 2.33 -5.46 -3.53
N VAL A 31 1.05 -5.83 -3.64
CA VAL A 31 0.63 -7.01 -4.40
C VAL A 31 0.83 -6.77 -5.90
N ALA A 32 0.44 -5.60 -6.40
CA ALA A 32 0.61 -5.22 -7.79
C ALA A 32 2.09 -5.23 -8.21
N ARG A 33 2.97 -4.64 -7.40
CA ARG A 33 4.42 -4.67 -7.66
C ARG A 33 5.00 -6.08 -7.64
N ALA A 34 4.58 -6.92 -6.70
CA ALA A 34 5.02 -8.31 -6.64
C ALA A 34 4.55 -9.10 -7.87
N PHE A 35 3.33 -8.81 -8.35
CA PHE A 35 2.78 -9.40 -9.56
C PHE A 35 3.52 -8.93 -10.82
N GLU A 36 3.74 -7.61 -10.99
CA GLU A 36 4.53 -7.04 -12.08
C GLU A 36 5.94 -7.62 -12.15
N ALA A 37 6.60 -7.79 -11.00
CA ALA A 37 7.95 -8.35 -10.93
C ALA A 37 8.02 -9.85 -11.30
N ARG A 38 6.94 -10.61 -11.06
CA ARG A 38 6.87 -12.04 -11.36
C ARG A 38 6.31 -12.33 -12.75
N GLY A 39 5.53 -11.40 -13.29
CA GLY A 39 4.80 -11.60 -14.53
C GLY A 39 3.64 -12.60 -14.39
N LEU A 40 3.00 -12.84 -15.53
CA LEU A 40 2.01 -13.91 -15.68
C LEU A 40 2.75 -15.18 -16.08
N TYR A 41 2.65 -16.23 -15.25
CA TYR A 41 3.14 -17.58 -15.52
C TYR A 41 2.23 -18.29 -16.55
N PRO A 42 2.71 -19.18 -17.45
CA PRO A 42 3.92 -20.03 -17.35
C PRO A 42 5.31 -19.39 -17.35
#